data_AF-H5X3T4-F1
#
_entry.id   AF-H5X3T4-F1
#
_cell.length_a   1.000
_cell.length_b   1.000
_cell.length_c   1.000
_cell.angle_alpha   90.00
_cell.angle_beta   90.00
_cell.angle_gamma   90.00
#
_symmetry.space_group_name_H-M   'P 1'
#
loop_
_entity.id
_entity.type
_entity.pdbx_description
1 polymer ?
#
loop_
_entity_poly.entity_id
_entity_poly.type
_entity_poly.pdbx_seq_one_letter_code
_entity_poly.pdbx_strand_id
1 'polypeptide(L)'
;MQVEMLNRRAMGRYQNFVAAMELVRESLDELDGLIAKVPAKPSTGSGWTVATRDELTGYRRQATDELERLRETAKKYEAELVSRDWRV
;
A
#
# COMPACT_ATOMS: atom_id res chain seq x y z
N MET A 1 1.42 34.78 -4.07
CA MET A 1 0.04 34.25 -3.90
C MET A 1 -0.23 32.96 -4.70
N GLN A 2 -0.11 32.94 -6.05
CA GLN A 2 -0.37 31.73 -6.84
C GLN A 2 0.61 30.58 -6.55
N VAL A 3 1.92 30.87 -6.44
CA VAL A 3 2.96 29.87 -6.14
C VAL A 3 2.74 29.21 -4.77
N GLU A 4 2.44 30.00 -3.73
CA GLU A 4 2.13 29.46 -2.40
C GLU A 4 0.90 28.55 -2.39
N MET A 5 -0.13 28.88 -3.17
CA MET A 5 -1.34 28.05 -3.28
C MET A 5 -1.04 26.73 -4.00
N LEU A 6 -0.22 26.76 -5.05
CA LEU A 6 0.24 25.55 -5.74
C LEU A 6 1.08 24.66 -4.83
N ASN A 7 1.99 25.24 -4.05
CA ASN A 7 2.82 24.51 -3.10
C ASN A 7 1.98 23.86 -1.99
N ARG A 8 0.99 24.58 -1.44
CA ARG A 8 0.04 24.00 -0.46
C ARG A 8 -0.75 22.84 -1.05
N ARG A 9 -1.17 22.95 -2.31
CA ARG A 9 -1.88 21.87 -3.01
C ARG A 9 -0.99 20.66 -3.25
N ALA A 10 0.27 20.87 -3.63
CA ALA A 10 1.25 19.79 -3.80
C ALA A 10 1.51 19.05 -2.48
N MET A 11 1.71 19.80 -1.39
CA MET A 11 1.89 19.25 -0.05
C MET A 11 0.65 18.44 0.40
N GLY A 12 -0.56 18.98 0.21
CA GLY A 12 -1.79 18.26 0.56
C GLY A 12 -1.98 16.98 -0.27
N ARG A 13 -1.63 16.99 -1.56
CA ARG A 13 -1.66 15.78 -2.40
C ARG A 13 -0.69 14.72 -1.91
N TYR A 14 0.53 15.13 -1.53
CA TYR A 14 1.53 14.22 -0.99
C TYR A 14 1.08 13.61 0.34
N GLN A 15 0.56 14.43 1.27
CA GLN A 15 0.02 13.95 2.54
C GLN A 15 -1.11 12.94 2.34
N ASN A 16 -2.05 13.22 1.42
CA ASN A 16 -3.13 12.29 1.08
C ASN A 16 -2.59 10.98 0.51
N PHE A 17 -1.55 11.05 -0.33
CA PHE A 17 -0.91 9.87 -0.88
C PHE A 17 -0.23 9.01 0.19
N VAL A 18 0.50 9.63 1.13
CA VAL A 18 1.11 8.93 2.28
C VAL A 18 0.04 8.30 3.16
N ALA A 19 -1.03 9.03 3.48
CA ALA A 19 -2.15 8.50 4.27
C ALA A 19 -2.82 7.29 3.58
N ALA A 20 -2.99 7.34 2.26
CA ALA A 20 -3.53 6.23 1.50
C ALA A 20 -2.62 5.00 1.54
N MET A 21 -1.29 5.18 1.46
CA MET A 21 -0.34 4.06 1.60
C MET A 21 -0.40 3.42 2.99
N GLU A 22 -0.50 4.22 4.06
CA GLU A 22 -0.63 3.68 5.42
C GLU A 22 -1.95 2.92 5.60
N LEU A 23 -3.06 3.41 5.05
CA LEU A 23 -4.34 2.68 5.04
C LEU A 23 -4.23 1.32 4.32
N VAL A 24 -3.52 1.27 3.19
CA VAL A 24 -3.26 0.01 2.48
C VAL A 24 -2.42 -0.94 3.33
N ARG A 25 -1.39 -0.43 4.03
CA ARG A 25 -0.57 -1.25 4.93
C ARG A 25 -1.43 -1.87 6.04
N GLU A 26 -2.22 -1.06 6.73
CA GLU A 26 -3.12 -1.51 7.79
C GLU A 26 -4.08 -2.59 7.28
N SER A 27 -4.66 -2.38 6.09
CA SER A 27 -5.53 -3.36 5.45
C SER A 27 -4.80 -4.68 5.14
N LEU A 28 -3.53 -4.63 4.71
CA LEU A 28 -2.71 -5.81 4.45
C LEU A 28 -2.30 -6.54 5.74
N ASP A 29 -2.14 -5.83 6.85
CA ASP A 29 -1.82 -6.42 8.16
C ASP A 29 -3.02 -7.18 8.72
N GLU A 30 -4.24 -6.68 8.52
CA GLU A 30 -5.47 -7.37 8.91
C GLU A 30 -5.67 -8.70 8.17
N LEU A 31 -5.10 -8.86 6.97
CA LEU A 31 -5.21 -10.09 6.18
C LEU A 31 -4.55 -11.29 6.86
N ASP A 32 -3.49 -11.10 7.66
CA ASP A 32 -2.79 -12.23 8.30
C ASP A 32 -3.75 -13.06 9.17
N GLY A 33 -4.64 -12.38 9.91
CA GLY A 33 -5.67 -13.03 10.74
C GLY A 33 -6.76 -13.75 9.93
N LEU A 34 -7.07 -13.26 8.72
CA LEU A 34 -8.04 -13.88 7.82
C LEU A 34 -7.43 -15.10 7.10
N ILE A 35 -6.19 -14.97 6.63
CA ILE A 35 -5.44 -16.03 5.98
C ILE A 35 -5.23 -17.21 6.94
N ALA A 36 -4.93 -16.93 8.21
CA ALA A 36 -4.79 -17.97 9.23
C ALA A 36 -6.05 -18.83 9.43
N LYS A 37 -7.25 -18.28 9.15
CA LYS A 37 -8.54 -18.99 9.25
C LYS A 37 -8.85 -19.85 8.03
N VAL A 38 -8.14 -19.66 6.90
CA VAL A 38 -8.34 -20.47 5.69
C VAL A 38 -7.89 -21.90 5.98
N PRO A 39 -8.73 -22.93 5.75
CA PRO A 39 -8.37 -24.31 6.02
C PRO A 39 -7.17 -24.76 5.16
N ALA A 40 -6.28 -25.56 5.75
CA ALA A 40 -5.05 -26.02 5.08
C ALA A 40 -5.31 -27.00 3.92
N LYS A 41 -6.49 -27.64 3.88
CA LYS A 41 -6.91 -28.50 2.77
C LYS A 41 -8.07 -27.83 2.03
N PRO A 42 -8.04 -27.79 0.69
CA PRO A 42 -9.21 -27.40 -0.10
C PRO A 42 -10.39 -28.30 0.29
N SER A 43 -11.58 -27.71 0.45
CA SER A 43 -12.79 -28.53 0.59
C SER A 43 -12.93 -29.38 -0.67
N THR A 44 -13.06 -30.70 -0.50
CA THR A 44 -13.17 -31.69 -1.59
C THR A 44 -14.48 -31.61 -2.39
N GLY A 45 -15.22 -30.50 -2.28
CA GLY A 45 -16.45 -30.26 -3.03
C GLY A 45 -16.16 -29.80 -4.45
N SER A 46 -16.84 -30.41 -5.42
CA SER A 46 -16.91 -29.97 -6.83
C SER A 46 -17.45 -28.54 -6.92
N GLY A 47 -16.59 -27.53 -6.80
CA GLY A 47 -16.96 -26.11 -6.83
C GLY A 47 -15.73 -25.21 -6.85
N TRP A 48 -15.94 -23.91 -7.09
CA TRP A 48 -14.94 -22.86 -7.24
C TRP A 48 -13.69 -23.07 -6.37
N THR A 49 -12.52 -23.16 -7.01
CA THR A 49 -11.22 -23.20 -6.32
C THR A 49 -10.92 -21.83 -5.73
N VAL A 50 -10.86 -21.77 -4.39
CA VAL A 50 -10.34 -20.62 -3.65
C VAL A 50 -8.83 -20.79 -3.55
N ALA A 51 -8.08 -19.67 -3.61
CA ALA A 51 -6.65 -19.68 -3.37
C ALA A 51 -6.32 -20.33 -2.02
N THR A 52 -5.28 -21.14 -2.00
CA THR A 52 -4.78 -21.81 -0.79
C THR A 52 -4.23 -20.80 0.21
N ARG A 53 -4.11 -21.22 1.47
CA ARG A 53 -3.46 -20.40 2.51
C ARG A 53 -2.07 -19.93 2.11
N ASP A 54 -1.28 -20.81 1.48
CA ASP A 54 0.09 -20.51 1.08
C ASP A 54 0.11 -19.49 -0.06
N GLU A 55 -0.78 -19.62 -1.04
CA GLU A 55 -0.93 -18.63 -2.12
C GLU A 55 -1.35 -17.27 -1.57
N LEU A 56 -2.34 -17.23 -0.67
CA LEU A 56 -2.79 -15.98 -0.06
C LEU A 56 -1.69 -15.31 0.77
N THR A 57 -0.90 -16.10 1.50
CA THR A 57 0.28 -15.60 2.23
C THR A 57 1.31 -15.02 1.26
N GLY A 58 1.55 -15.70 0.13
CA GLY A 58 2.42 -15.23 -0.94
C GLY A 58 1.95 -13.90 -1.54
N TYR A 59 0.66 -13.78 -1.85
CA TYR A 59 0.08 -12.54 -2.39
C TYR A 59 0.17 -11.38 -1.40
N ARG A 60 -0.14 -11.62 -0.12
CA ARG A 60 -0.02 -10.59 0.92
C ARG A 60 1.42 -10.11 1.07
N ARG A 61 2.38 -11.03 1.08
CA ARG A 61 3.82 -10.69 1.12
C ARG A 61 4.22 -9.86 -0.10
N GLN A 62 3.86 -10.30 -1.31
CA GLN A 62 4.18 -9.58 -2.54
C GLN A 62 3.59 -8.17 -2.52
N ALA A 63 2.32 -8.00 -2.11
CA ALA A 63 1.68 -6.70 -2.01
C ALA A 63 2.38 -5.78 -1.00
N THR A 64 2.82 -6.34 0.14
CA THR A 64 3.57 -5.61 1.17
C THR A 64 4.93 -5.16 0.62
N ASP A 65 5.64 -6.04 -0.09
CA ASP A 65 6.94 -5.72 -0.70
C ASP A 65 6.80 -4.61 -1.77
N GLU A 66 5.75 -4.63 -2.60
CA GLU A 66 5.47 -3.55 -3.56
C GLU A 66 5.11 -2.23 -2.87
N LEU A 67 4.33 -2.28 -1.78
CA LEU A 67 3.97 -1.09 -1.02
C LEU A 67 5.22 -0.42 -0.42
N GLU A 68 6.16 -1.19 0.12
CA GLU A 68 7.42 -0.63 0.63
C GLU A 68 8.31 -0.06 -0.49
N ARG A 69 8.38 -0.71 -1.66
CA ARG A 69 9.05 -0.12 -2.84
C ARG A 69 8.45 1.22 -3.23
N LEU A 70 7.12 1.32 -3.22
CA LEU A 70 6.42 2.57 -3.50
C LEU A 70 6.74 3.63 -2.44
N ARG A 71 6.75 3.25 -1.16
CA ARG A 71 7.05 4.14 -0.04
C ARG A 71 8.49 4.67 -0.07
N GLU A 72 9.46 3.83 -0.41
CA GLU A 72 10.85 4.26 -0.61
C GLU A 72 10.98 5.26 -1.76
N THR A 73 10.29 5.00 -2.87
CA THR A 73 10.26 5.90 -4.03
C THR A 73 9.61 7.24 -3.65
N ALA A 74 8.50 7.19 -2.90
CA ALA A 74 7.81 8.37 -2.40
C ALA A 74 8.69 9.24 -1.50
N LYS A 75 9.50 8.64 -0.62
CA LYS A 75 10.46 9.36 0.24
C LYS A 75 11.54 10.08 -0.56
N LYS A 76 12.06 9.45 -1.62
CA LYS A 76 13.03 10.09 -2.52
C LYS A 76 12.42 11.31 -3.20
N TYR A 77 11.17 11.18 -3.67
CA TYR A 77 10.46 12.28 -4.33
C TYR A 77 10.09 13.40 -3.35
N GLU A 78 9.75 13.07 -2.10
CA GLU A 78 9.54 14.05 -1.03
C GLU A 78 10.79 14.90 -0.80
N ALA A 79 11.97 14.28 -0.72
CA ALA A 79 13.22 15.01 -0.55
C ALA A 79 13.47 15.98 -1.71
N GLU A 80 13.17 15.57 -2.96
CA GLU A 80 13.24 16.46 -4.13
C GLU A 80 12.25 17.63 -4.01
N LEU A 81 10.99 17.35 -3.68
CA LEU A 81 9.96 18.37 -3.52
C LEU A 81 10.33 19.36 -2.42
N VAL A 82 10.80 18.89 -1.26
CA VAL A 82 11.26 19.73 -0.15
C VAL A 82 12.44 20.61 -0.59
N SER A 83 13.41 20.06 -1.33
CA SER A 83 14.54 20.85 -1.84
C SER A 83 14.13 21.97 -2.81
N ARG A 84 12.94 21.83 -3.41
CA ARG A 84 12.35 22.79 -4.36
C ARG A 84 11.28 23.67 -3.73
N ASP A 85 11.14 23.70 -2.39
CA ASP A 85 10.06 24.37 -1.67
C ASP A 85 8.66 23.95 -2.16
N TRP A 86 8.48 22.67 -2.50
CA TRP A 86 7.25 22.10 -3.06
C TRP A 86 6.83 22.69 -4.41
N ARG A 87 7.75 23.36 -5.13
CA ARG A 87 7.52 23.84 -6.49
C ARG A 87 7.50 22.65 -7.46
N VAL A 88 6.30 22.24 -7.82
CA VAL A 88 6.03 21.23 -8.86
C VAL A 88 6.18 21.86 -10.24
#